data_AF-F3UB49-F1
#
_entry.id   AF-F3UB49-F1
#
_cell.length_a   1.000
_cell.length_b   1.000
_cell.length_c   1.000
_cell.angle_alpha   90.00
_cell.angle_beta   90.00
_cell.angle_gamma   90.00
#
_symmetry.space_group_name_H-M   'P 1'
#
loop_
_entity.id
_entity.type
_entity.pdbx_description
1 polymer ?
#
loop_
_entity_poly.entity_id
_entity_poly.type
_entity_poly.pdbx_seq_one_letter_code
_entity_poly.pdbx_strand_id
1 'polypeptide(L)'
;MNRMRRGKLPLPKEDLEAEMFEYIIAELEKAGFEHYEISNFSKPGFESRHNLMYWDNAEYYGIGAGASGYVDGVRYKNHGPIRHYLQAVEAGNARVQEEALTLNEKMEEEMFLGLRKKSGVSKKRFEEKFGLSFEDQYGVVVSELTEQGLLVTDRDIVRMTKQGLFLGDTVAEKFILE
;
A
#
# COMPACT_ATOMS: atom_id res chain seq x y z
N MET A 1 5.58 -22.38 5.74
CA MET A 1 7.03 -22.06 5.56
C MET A 1 7.95 -23.28 5.35
N ASN A 2 7.98 -24.29 6.23
CA ASN A 2 8.97 -25.40 6.11
C ASN A 2 8.84 -26.30 4.87
N ARG A 3 7.65 -26.49 4.29
CA ARG A 3 7.48 -27.28 3.05
C ARG A 3 7.91 -26.51 1.79
N MET A 4 7.55 -25.23 1.71
CA MET A 4 7.98 -24.31 0.65
C MET A 4 9.51 -24.13 0.63
N ARG A 5 10.14 -23.86 1.79
CA ARG A 5 11.61 -23.77 1.91
C ARG A 5 12.35 -25.04 1.48
N ARG A 6 11.67 -26.19 1.52
CA ARG A 6 12.20 -27.49 1.10
C ARG A 6 11.83 -27.85 -0.34
N GLY A 7 11.20 -26.94 -1.10
CA GLY A 7 10.72 -27.19 -2.47
C GLY A 7 9.62 -28.25 -2.56
N LYS A 8 8.96 -28.60 -1.45
CA LYS A 8 7.96 -29.68 -1.37
C LYS A 8 6.51 -29.18 -1.40
N LEU A 9 6.32 -27.90 -1.69
CA LEU A 9 5.00 -27.32 -1.87
C LEU A 9 4.87 -26.99 -3.36
N PRO A 10 4.08 -27.75 -4.14
CA PRO A 10 3.77 -27.33 -5.50
C PRO A 10 2.97 -26.04 -5.42
N LEU A 11 3.49 -24.98 -6.02
CA LEU A 11 2.79 -23.71 -6.16
C LEU A 11 2.10 -23.68 -7.54
N PRO A 12 0.96 -22.99 -7.67
CA PRO A 12 0.38 -22.71 -8.97
C PRO A 12 1.37 -21.94 -9.86
N LYS A 13 1.15 -22.01 -11.18
CA LYS A 13 1.85 -21.15 -12.14
C LYS A 13 1.21 -19.76 -12.10
N GLU A 14 1.96 -18.74 -12.52
CA GLU A 14 1.48 -17.35 -12.60
C GLU A 14 0.14 -17.22 -13.34
N ASP A 15 -0.01 -17.90 -14.48
CA ASP A 15 -1.28 -17.91 -15.24
C ASP A 15 -2.47 -18.41 -14.40
N LEU A 16 -2.26 -19.46 -13.61
CA LEU A 16 -3.30 -20.02 -12.75
C LEU A 16 -3.59 -19.11 -11.54
N GLU A 17 -2.58 -18.44 -10.99
CA GLU A 17 -2.78 -17.44 -9.93
C GLU A 17 -3.63 -16.27 -10.43
N ALA A 18 -3.38 -15.79 -11.66
CA ALA A 18 -4.17 -14.73 -12.29
C ALA A 18 -5.62 -15.17 -12.50
N GLU A 19 -5.86 -16.36 -13.07
CA GLU A 19 -7.20 -16.93 -13.24
C GLU A 19 -7.95 -17.07 -11.91
N MET A 20 -7.26 -17.53 -10.85
CA MET A 20 -7.84 -17.64 -9.52
C MET A 20 -8.22 -16.28 -8.93
N PHE A 21 -7.40 -15.25 -9.16
CA PHE A 21 -7.68 -13.89 -8.68
C PHE A 21 -8.86 -13.26 -9.42
N GLU A 22 -8.93 -13.39 -10.76
CA GLU A 22 -10.08 -12.95 -11.56
C GLU A 22 -11.38 -13.63 -11.11
N TYR A 23 -11.32 -14.94 -10.88
CA TYR A 23 -12.46 -15.71 -10.39
C TYR A 23 -12.97 -15.18 -9.04
N ILE A 24 -12.08 -14.95 -8.07
CA ILE A 24 -12.46 -14.44 -6.75
C ILE A 24 -13.10 -13.06 -6.85
N ILE A 25 -12.53 -12.15 -7.64
CA ILE A 25 -13.11 -10.81 -7.86
C ILE A 25 -14.52 -10.95 -8.42
N ALA A 26 -14.68 -11.72 -9.50
CA ALA A 26 -15.97 -11.86 -10.17
C ALA A 26 -17.06 -12.45 -9.27
N GLU A 27 -16.74 -13.50 -8.51
CA GLU A 27 -17.72 -14.14 -7.61
C GLU A 27 -18.09 -13.25 -6.42
N LEU A 28 -17.11 -12.55 -5.83
CA LEU A 28 -17.37 -11.65 -4.72
C LEU A 28 -18.14 -10.39 -5.17
N GLU A 29 -17.83 -9.82 -6.33
CA GLU A 29 -18.58 -8.71 -6.91
C GLU A 29 -20.04 -9.11 -7.19
N LYS A 30 -20.29 -10.32 -7.74
CA LYS A 30 -21.65 -10.87 -7.92
C LYS A 30 -22.39 -11.04 -6.60
N ALA A 31 -21.68 -11.45 -5.55
CA ALA A 31 -22.23 -11.54 -4.20
C ALA A 31 -22.41 -10.16 -3.54
N GLY A 32 -22.06 -9.07 -4.22
CA GLY A 32 -22.22 -7.68 -3.78
C GLY A 32 -21.15 -7.23 -2.79
N PHE A 33 -19.96 -7.81 -2.84
CA PHE A 33 -18.77 -7.27 -2.17
C PHE A 33 -18.02 -6.33 -3.12
N GLU A 34 -17.28 -5.40 -2.54
CA GLU A 34 -16.40 -4.50 -3.28
C GLU A 34 -14.94 -4.84 -2.98
N HIS A 35 -14.13 -4.94 -4.05
CA HIS A 35 -12.67 -5.00 -3.97
C HIS A 35 -12.14 -3.60 -3.64
N TYR A 36 -12.24 -3.17 -2.38
CA TYR A 36 -11.95 -1.80 -1.99
C TYR A 36 -10.44 -1.50 -1.98
N GLU A 37 -9.60 -2.53 -1.85
CA GLU A 37 -8.13 -2.47 -1.94
C GLU A 37 -7.54 -3.80 -2.45
N ILE A 38 -6.29 -3.75 -2.91
CA ILE A 38 -5.59 -4.81 -3.66
C ILE A 38 -5.77 -6.22 -3.12
N SER A 39 -5.85 -6.43 -1.81
CA SER A 39 -5.91 -7.75 -1.18
C SER A 39 -7.23 -8.09 -0.48
N ASN A 40 -8.18 -7.16 -0.31
CA ASN A 40 -9.41 -7.45 0.45
C ASN A 40 -10.70 -6.92 -0.18
N PHE A 41 -11.78 -7.58 0.25
CA PHE A 41 -13.14 -7.30 -0.16
C PHE A 41 -13.99 -7.03 1.08
N SER A 42 -14.98 -6.16 0.95
CA SER A 42 -15.97 -5.92 2.00
C SER A 42 -17.34 -5.63 1.40
N LYS A 43 -18.38 -5.72 2.23
CA LYS A 43 -19.63 -5.03 1.91
C LYS A 43 -19.41 -3.52 2.01
N PRO A 44 -20.14 -2.70 1.24
CA PRO A 44 -20.05 -1.24 1.37
C PRO A 44 -20.27 -0.80 2.83
N GLY A 45 -19.36 0.02 3.35
CA GLY A 45 -19.38 0.52 4.73
C GLY A 45 -18.77 -0.42 5.78
N PHE A 46 -18.22 -1.56 5.36
CA PHE A 46 -17.51 -2.52 6.23
C PHE A 46 -16.03 -2.66 5.86
N GLU A 47 -15.46 -1.64 5.22
CA GLU A 47 -14.05 -1.62 4.84
C GLU A 47 -13.17 -1.65 6.11
N SER A 48 -12.05 -2.38 6.05
CA SER A 48 -11.09 -2.41 7.16
C SER A 48 -10.44 -1.05 7.33
N ARG A 49 -10.85 -0.31 8.37
CA ARG A 49 -10.22 0.95 8.76
C ARG A 49 -8.73 0.80 9.04
N HIS A 50 -8.32 -0.35 9.58
CA HIS A 50 -6.91 -0.64 9.87
C HIS A 50 -6.09 -0.76 8.57
N ASN A 51 -6.60 -1.49 7.58
CA ASN A 51 -5.91 -1.62 6.30
C ASN A 51 -5.87 -0.28 5.57
N LEU A 52 -7.00 0.45 5.56
CA LEU A 52 -7.11 1.74 4.90
C LEU A 52 -6.14 2.77 5.49
N MET A 53 -5.87 2.75 6.80
CA MET A 53 -4.83 3.62 7.39
C MET A 53 -3.46 3.43 6.74
N TYR A 54 -3.06 2.19 6.46
CA TYR A 54 -1.80 1.93 5.75
C TYR A 54 -1.86 2.40 4.31
N TRP A 55 -2.95 2.12 3.60
CA TRP A 55 -3.12 2.51 2.21
C TRP A 55 -3.36 4.01 2.01
N ASP A 56 -3.76 4.73 3.06
CA ASP A 56 -3.87 6.19 3.10
C ASP A 56 -2.55 6.87 3.46
N ASN A 57 -1.46 6.09 3.63
CA ASN A 57 -0.16 6.59 4.07
C ASN A 57 -0.30 7.52 5.30
N ALA A 58 -1.18 7.11 6.21
CA ALA A 58 -1.47 7.83 7.43
C ALA A 58 -0.53 7.38 8.54
N GLU A 59 -0.29 8.26 9.51
CA GLU A 59 0.54 7.92 10.66
C GLU A 59 -0.16 6.95 11.60
N TYR A 60 0.63 6.07 12.23
CA TYR A 60 0.14 5.07 13.16
C TYR A 60 1.19 4.70 14.20
N TYR A 61 0.72 4.35 15.40
CA TYR A 61 1.58 3.86 16.48
C TYR A 61 1.74 2.35 16.42
N GLY A 62 2.98 1.89 16.44
CA GLY A 62 3.35 0.49 16.64
C GLY A 62 3.52 0.19 18.12
N ILE A 63 2.56 -0.54 18.71
CA ILE A 63 2.60 -0.90 20.13
C ILE A 63 2.77 -2.42 20.25
N GLY A 64 3.70 -2.84 21.11
CA GLY A 64 4.01 -4.24 21.35
C GLY A 64 5.35 -4.67 20.74
N ALA A 65 5.78 -5.87 21.13
CA ALA A 65 7.04 -6.45 20.71
C ALA A 65 7.05 -6.71 19.20
N GLY A 66 8.05 -6.16 18.51
CA GLY A 66 8.23 -6.28 17.06
C GLY A 66 7.29 -5.43 16.21
N ALA A 67 6.41 -4.64 16.83
CA ALA A 67 5.51 -3.74 16.11
C ALA A 67 6.30 -2.64 15.38
N SER A 68 5.82 -2.24 14.21
CA SER A 68 6.31 -1.08 13.48
C SER A 68 5.34 0.07 13.63
N GLY A 69 5.84 1.30 13.59
CA GLY A 69 5.04 2.52 13.57
C GLY A 69 5.60 3.53 12.59
N TYR A 70 4.79 4.53 12.26
CA TYR A 70 5.15 5.65 11.40
C TYR A 70 4.53 6.92 11.97
N VAL A 71 5.36 7.83 12.48
CA VAL A 71 4.93 9.05 13.17
C VAL A 71 5.93 10.17 12.89
N ASP A 72 5.43 11.38 12.60
CA ASP A 72 6.23 12.57 12.28
C ASP A 72 7.24 12.35 11.15
N GLY A 73 6.87 11.53 10.15
CA GLY A 73 7.77 11.16 9.06
C GLY A 73 8.90 10.21 9.44
N VAL A 74 8.85 9.61 10.63
CA VAL A 74 9.82 8.61 11.11
C VAL A 74 9.15 7.25 11.19
N ARG A 75 9.70 6.29 10.44
CA ARG A 75 9.40 4.87 10.62
C ARG A 75 10.22 4.33 11.76
N TYR A 76 9.59 3.54 12.61
CA TYR A 76 10.29 2.85 13.68
C TYR A 76 9.83 1.42 13.85
N LYS A 77 10.67 0.63 14.49
CA LYS A 77 10.35 -0.72 14.92
C LYS A 77 10.69 -0.91 16.38
N ASN A 78 9.80 -1.57 17.11
CA ASN A 78 10.04 -1.98 18.48
C ASN A 78 10.89 -3.25 18.53
N HIS A 79 11.59 -3.46 19.65
CA HIS A 79 12.29 -4.73 19.89
C HIS A 79 11.38 -5.94 19.67
N GLY A 80 11.82 -6.90 18.86
CA GLY A 80 11.08 -8.12 18.54
C GLY A 80 11.00 -9.13 19.69
N PRO A 81 12.14 -9.55 20.28
CA PRO A 81 12.11 -10.47 21.41
C PRO A 81 11.41 -9.84 22.61
N ILE A 82 10.37 -10.51 23.13
CA ILE A 82 9.50 -9.97 24.19
C ILE A 82 10.29 -9.49 25.42
N ARG A 83 11.36 -10.18 25.81
CA ARG A 83 12.20 -9.77 26.94
C ARG A 83 12.91 -8.44 26.69
N HIS A 84 13.48 -8.24 25.49
CA HIS A 84 14.14 -6.99 25.13
C HIS A 84 13.11 -5.86 25.01
N TYR A 85 11.93 -6.14 24.46
CA TYR A 85 10.83 -5.18 24.42
C TYR A 85 10.44 -4.69 25.82
N LEU A 86 10.19 -5.61 26.76
CA LEU A 86 9.80 -5.24 28.12
C LEU A 86 10.88 -4.42 28.83
N GLN A 87 12.15 -4.82 28.72
CA GLN A 87 13.27 -4.06 29.29
C GLN A 87 13.39 -2.65 28.70
N ALA A 88 13.22 -2.53 27.38
CA ALA A 88 13.30 -1.25 26.69
C ALA A 88 12.11 -0.33 27.03
N VAL A 89 10.91 -0.90 27.20
CA VAL A 89 9.73 -0.19 27.73
C VAL A 89 10.00 0.33 29.14
N GLU A 90 10.55 -0.51 30.04
CA GLU A 90 10.92 -0.09 31.40
C GLU A 90 11.98 1.03 31.41
N ALA A 91 12.89 1.02 30.42
CA ALA A 91 13.88 2.08 30.21
C ALA A 91 13.32 3.34 29.53
N GLY A 92 12.04 3.35 29.12
CA GLY A 92 11.33 4.50 28.58
C GLY A 92 11.31 4.61 27.05
N ASN A 93 11.97 3.71 26.31
CA ASN A 93 11.89 3.69 24.84
C ASN A 93 12.05 2.26 24.29
N ALA A 94 11.02 1.76 23.62
CA ALA A 94 11.00 0.42 23.03
C ALA A 94 11.52 0.34 21.59
N ARG A 95 11.81 1.48 20.96
CA ARG A 95 12.25 1.57 19.56
C ARG A 95 13.70 1.12 19.42
N VAL A 96 13.96 0.25 18.46
CA VAL A 96 15.30 -0.31 18.18
C VAL A 96 15.85 0.10 16.82
N GLN A 97 14.98 0.54 15.91
CA GLN A 97 15.32 1.00 14.57
C GLN A 97 14.43 2.20 14.26
N GLU A 98 15.03 3.25 13.72
CA GLU A 98 14.34 4.46 13.27
C GLU A 98 14.91 4.91 11.92
N GLU A 99 14.03 5.35 11.03
CA GLU A 99 14.34 5.83 9.69
C GLU A 99 13.48 7.07 9.43
N ALA A 100 14.14 8.21 9.20
CA ALA A 100 13.46 9.44 8.82
C ALA A 100 13.32 9.49 7.30
N LEU A 101 12.09 9.56 6.81
CA LEU A 101 11.81 9.61 5.38
C LEU A 101 12.03 11.02 4.84
N THR A 102 12.71 11.10 3.72
CA THR A 102 12.83 12.28 2.87
C THR A 102 11.47 12.68 2.31
N LEU A 103 11.37 13.89 1.75
CA LEU A 103 10.13 14.33 1.09
C LEU A 103 9.78 13.45 -0.11
N ASN A 104 10.78 13.06 -0.91
CA ASN A 104 10.60 12.18 -2.06
C ASN A 104 10.04 10.83 -1.63
N GLU A 105 10.66 10.14 -0.68
CA GLU A 105 10.18 8.85 -0.18
C GLU A 105 8.73 8.93 0.33
N LYS A 106 8.36 10.02 1.01
CA LYS A 106 6.98 10.20 1.48
C LYS A 106 5.98 10.36 0.32
N MET A 107 6.36 11.07 -0.75
CA MET A 107 5.54 11.23 -1.95
C MET A 107 5.43 9.93 -2.74
N GLU A 108 6.54 9.22 -2.91
CA GLU A 108 6.59 7.90 -3.55
C GLU A 108 5.66 6.92 -2.83
N GLU A 109 5.69 6.92 -1.50
CA GLU A 109 4.83 6.07 -0.69
C GLU A 109 3.35 6.43 -0.77
N GLU A 110 3.02 7.72 -0.89
CA GLU A 110 1.64 8.16 -1.13
C GLU A 110 1.10 7.53 -2.42
N MET A 111 1.91 7.51 -3.48
CA MET A 111 1.54 6.92 -4.76
C MET A 111 1.50 5.40 -4.68
N PHE A 112 2.57 4.80 -4.14
CA PHE A 112 2.71 3.34 -4.01
C PHE A 112 1.56 2.74 -3.20
N LEU A 113 1.27 3.30 -2.03
CA LEU A 113 0.22 2.79 -1.13
C LEU A 113 -1.16 3.19 -1.64
N GLY A 114 -1.33 4.42 -2.08
CA GLY A 114 -2.63 4.97 -2.44
C GLY A 114 -3.25 4.34 -3.68
N LEU A 115 -2.44 4.02 -4.70
CA LEU A 115 -2.92 3.39 -5.94
C LEU A 115 -3.42 1.95 -5.75
N ARG A 116 -3.02 1.28 -4.64
CA ARG A 116 -3.51 -0.06 -4.28
C ARG A 116 -4.96 -0.05 -3.77
N LYS A 117 -5.55 1.12 -3.56
CA LYS A 117 -6.99 1.25 -3.27
C LYS A 117 -7.77 1.41 -4.57
N LYS A 118 -8.98 0.87 -4.61
CA LYS A 118 -9.95 1.15 -5.69
C LYS A 118 -10.31 2.64 -5.80
N SER A 119 -10.25 3.36 -4.67
CA SER A 119 -10.45 4.82 -4.64
C SER A 119 -9.27 5.61 -5.21
N GLY A 120 -8.08 5.00 -5.32
CA GLY A 120 -6.86 5.65 -5.79
C GLY A 120 -6.33 6.76 -4.88
N VAL A 121 -5.56 7.66 -5.50
CA VAL A 121 -4.88 8.83 -4.91
C VAL A 121 -5.61 10.10 -5.31
N SER A 122 -5.78 11.03 -4.36
CA SER A 122 -6.31 12.36 -4.64
C SER A 122 -5.18 13.36 -4.88
N LYS A 123 -5.17 13.98 -6.05
CA LYS A 123 -4.22 15.06 -6.43
C LYS A 123 -4.27 16.21 -5.44
N LYS A 124 -5.47 16.65 -5.07
CA LYS A 124 -5.67 17.72 -4.09
C LYS A 124 -5.10 17.36 -2.71
N ARG A 125 -5.37 16.15 -2.19
CA ARG A 125 -4.83 15.74 -0.88
C ARG A 125 -3.30 15.63 -0.92
N PHE A 126 -2.75 15.15 -2.03
CA PHE A 126 -1.30 15.12 -2.24
C PHE A 126 -0.72 16.54 -2.16
N GLU A 127 -1.29 17.50 -2.88
CA GLU A 127 -0.85 18.90 -2.88
C GLU A 127 -0.99 19.55 -1.50
N GLU A 128 -2.09 19.29 -0.80
CA GLU A 128 -2.29 19.76 0.59
C GLU A 128 -1.28 19.16 1.56
N LYS A 129 -0.90 17.89 1.39
CA LYS A 129 0.02 17.16 2.27
C LYS A 129 1.48 17.56 2.05
N PHE A 130 1.89 17.75 0.80
CA PHE A 130 3.30 17.97 0.44
C PHE A 130 3.63 19.41 0.04
N GLY A 131 2.62 20.23 -0.25
CA GLY A 131 2.81 21.62 -0.69
C GLY A 131 3.43 21.74 -2.09
N LEU A 132 3.39 20.66 -2.88
CA LEU A 132 3.95 20.54 -4.23
C LEU A 132 2.86 20.18 -5.22
N SER A 133 2.95 20.71 -6.44
CA SER A 133 2.02 20.41 -7.54
C SER A 133 2.08 18.92 -7.90
N PHE A 134 0.92 18.26 -7.90
CA PHE A 134 0.85 16.85 -8.29
C PHE A 134 1.25 16.68 -9.76
N GLU A 135 0.81 17.61 -10.62
CA GLU A 135 1.02 17.53 -12.05
C GLU A 135 2.49 17.72 -12.42
N ASP A 136 3.20 18.60 -11.71
CA ASP A 136 4.64 18.82 -11.92
C ASP A 136 5.46 17.59 -11.51
N GLN A 137 5.03 16.89 -10.45
CA GLN A 137 5.74 15.72 -9.94
C GLN A 137 5.43 14.42 -10.69
N TYR A 138 4.17 14.21 -11.06
CA TYR A 138 3.67 12.92 -11.54
C TYR A 138 2.79 13.00 -12.80
N GLY A 139 2.53 14.18 -13.37
CA GLY A 139 1.66 14.32 -14.54
C GLY A 139 2.12 13.50 -15.75
N VAL A 140 3.43 13.51 -16.03
CA VAL A 140 4.04 12.75 -17.14
C VAL A 140 3.79 11.24 -16.98
N VAL A 141 4.18 10.66 -15.85
CA VAL A 141 4.00 9.22 -15.59
C VAL A 141 2.53 8.82 -15.58
N VAL A 142 1.64 9.66 -15.05
CA VAL A 142 0.20 9.40 -15.06
C VAL A 142 -0.35 9.38 -16.49
N SER A 143 0.08 10.31 -17.34
CA SER A 143 -0.32 10.34 -18.75
C SER A 143 0.13 9.08 -19.49
N GLU A 144 1.41 8.71 -19.35
CA GLU A 144 1.97 7.51 -20.00
C GLU A 144 1.25 6.23 -19.59
N LEU A 145 0.96 6.06 -18.30
CA LEU A 145 0.27 4.87 -17.80
C LEU A 145 -1.23 4.87 -18.12
N THR A 146 -1.83 6.05 -18.30
CA THR A 146 -3.21 6.17 -18.78
C THR A 146 -3.31 5.78 -20.25
N GLU A 147 -2.34 6.19 -21.09
CA GLU A 147 -2.25 5.77 -22.50
C GLU A 147 -2.07 4.25 -22.63
N GLN A 148 -1.36 3.62 -21.69
CA GLN A 148 -1.21 2.16 -21.60
C GLN A 148 -2.46 1.44 -21.05
N GLY A 149 -3.50 2.17 -20.62
CA GLY A 149 -4.72 1.60 -20.04
C GLY A 149 -4.54 1.05 -18.62
N LEU A 150 -3.44 1.39 -17.94
CA LEU A 150 -3.12 0.91 -16.59
C LEU A 150 -3.67 1.84 -15.51
N LEU A 151 -3.78 3.13 -15.80
CA LEU A 151 -4.41 4.12 -14.92
C LEU A 151 -5.66 4.72 -15.58
N VAL A 152 -6.54 5.23 -14.73
CA VAL A 152 -7.61 6.14 -15.12
C VAL A 152 -7.58 7.34 -14.19
N THR A 153 -7.75 8.52 -14.78
CA THR A 153 -7.87 9.78 -14.06
C THR A 153 -9.31 10.29 -14.15
N ASP A 154 -9.89 10.70 -13.03
CA ASP A 154 -11.17 11.41 -12.98
C ASP A 154 -11.02 12.67 -12.13
N ARG A 155 -11.02 13.84 -12.79
CA ARG A 155 -10.79 15.16 -12.20
C ARG A 155 -9.57 15.18 -11.26
N ASP A 156 -9.82 14.98 -9.97
CA ASP A 156 -8.86 15.08 -8.88
C ASP A 156 -8.34 13.72 -8.39
N ILE A 157 -8.76 12.60 -9.00
CA ILE A 157 -8.40 11.25 -8.57
C ILE A 157 -7.62 10.52 -9.67
N VAL A 158 -6.52 9.87 -9.28
CA VAL A 158 -5.78 8.91 -10.10
C VAL A 158 -5.92 7.53 -9.49
N ARG A 159 -6.35 6.53 -10.26
CA ARG A 159 -6.52 5.14 -9.78
C ARG A 159 -6.14 4.14 -10.84
N MET A 160 -5.76 2.94 -10.40
CA MET A 160 -5.50 1.82 -11.30
C MET A 160 -6.79 1.32 -11.96
N THR A 161 -6.68 0.89 -13.22
CA THR A 161 -7.70 0.06 -13.86
C THR A 161 -7.64 -1.36 -13.27
N LYS A 162 -8.58 -2.25 -13.64
CA LYS A 162 -8.48 -3.67 -13.26
C LYS A 162 -7.14 -4.26 -13.71
N GLN A 163 -6.72 -3.98 -14.95
CA GLN A 163 -5.42 -4.40 -15.48
C GLN A 163 -4.24 -3.75 -14.73
N GLY A 164 -4.35 -2.47 -14.38
CA GLY A 164 -3.34 -1.78 -13.57
C GLY A 164 -3.13 -2.41 -12.20
N LEU A 165 -4.19 -2.87 -11.53
CA LEU A 165 -4.10 -3.55 -10.24
C LEU A 165 -3.37 -4.89 -10.33
N PHE A 166 -3.57 -5.65 -11.41
CA PHE A 166 -2.81 -6.88 -11.68
C PHE A 166 -1.31 -6.63 -11.84
N LEU A 167 -0.96 -5.52 -12.49
CA LEU A 167 0.42 -5.07 -12.68
C LEU A 167 0.83 -4.04 -11.62
N GLY A 168 0.24 -4.13 -10.42
CA GLY A 168 0.31 -3.08 -9.40
C GLY A 168 1.74 -2.73 -9.00
N ASP A 169 2.62 -3.71 -8.89
CA ASP A 169 4.04 -3.50 -8.56
C ASP A 169 4.75 -2.75 -9.70
N THR A 170 4.57 -3.19 -10.96
CA THR A 170 5.14 -2.54 -12.15
C THR A 170 4.65 -1.09 -12.31
N VAL A 171 3.37 -0.84 -12.04
CA VAL A 171 2.81 0.51 -12.06
C VAL A 171 3.42 1.35 -10.95
N ALA A 172 3.51 0.81 -9.74
CA ALA A 172 3.99 1.56 -8.58
C ALA A 172 5.48 1.91 -8.68
N GLU A 173 6.31 1.06 -9.28
CA GLU A 173 7.72 1.34 -9.58
C GLU A 173 7.93 2.61 -10.41
N LYS A 174 6.97 2.97 -11.28
CA LYS A 174 7.06 4.18 -12.11
C LYS A 174 6.93 5.49 -11.33
N PHE A 175 6.48 5.43 -10.08
CA PHE A 175 6.31 6.60 -9.21
C PHE A 175 7.51 6.85 -8.29
N ILE A 176 8.55 6.03 -8.38
CA ILE A 176 9.82 6.23 -7.66
C ILE A 176 10.56 7.42 -8.28
N LEU A 177 11.02 8.35 -7.45
CA LEU A 177 11.75 9.53 -7.87
C LEU A 177 13.26 9.27 -7.76
N GLU A 178 14.04 9.92 -8.63
CA GLU A 178 15.51 9.84 -8.58
C GLU A 178 16.13 10.71 -7.47
#